data_AF-A0AAV7VJ82-F1
#
_entry.id   AF-A0AAV7VJ82-F1
#
_cell.length_a   1.000
_cell.length_b   1.000
_cell.length_c   1.000
_cell.angle_alpha   90.00
_cell.angle_beta   90.00
_cell.angle_gamma   90.00
#
_symmetry.space_group_name_H-M   'P 1'
#
loop_
_entity.id
_entity.type
_entity.pdbx_description
1 polymer ?
#
loop_
_entity_poly.entity_id
_entity_poly.type
_entity_poly.pdbx_seq_one_letter_code
_entity_poly.pdbx_strand_id
1 'polypeptide(L)'
;MQTWRLLNKKLAKDLEQVTQSYFAENTGSLQSLLVLREAYKVTVRGEIIAGEVADKRHREKRLAKLETELTVLEQRYATHPTPDIKNQMNQTREEYNVVTQDKLLVQLADALHASGRQHRS
;
A
#
# COMPACT_ATOMS: atom_id res chain seq x y z
N MET A 1 -1.96 -2.42 17.94
CA MET A 1 -2.52 -2.44 16.58
C MET A 1 -2.19 -1.09 15.96
N GLN A 2 -1.44 -1.04 14.87
CA GLN A 2 -0.88 0.21 14.31
C GLN A 2 -2.01 1.09 13.75
N THR A 3 -2.28 2.23 14.38
CA THR A 3 -3.30 3.22 14.00
C THR A 3 -3.09 3.80 12.60
N TRP A 4 -1.86 3.78 12.07
CA TRP A 4 -1.56 4.28 10.73
C TRP A 4 -2.06 3.37 9.60
N ARG A 5 -2.18 2.05 9.83
CA ARG A 5 -2.75 1.11 8.83
C ARG A 5 -4.25 1.32 8.63
N LEU A 6 -4.95 1.81 9.66
CA LEU A 6 -6.37 2.18 9.61
C LEU A 6 -6.63 3.54 8.95
N LEU A 7 -5.58 4.34 8.68
CA LEU A 7 -5.72 5.59 7.91
C LEU A 7 -5.93 5.34 6.41
N ASN A 8 -5.62 4.14 5.93
CA ASN A 8 -5.99 3.73 4.58
C ASN A 8 -7.50 3.45 4.53
N LYS A 9 -8.28 4.46 4.13
CA LYS A 9 -9.75 4.39 4.02
C LYS A 9 -10.23 3.22 3.18
N LYS A 10 -9.46 2.82 2.16
CA LYS A 10 -9.78 1.67 1.31
C LYS A 10 -9.66 0.38 2.11
N LEU A 11 -8.52 0.16 2.78
CA LEU A 11 -8.31 -1.01 3.63
C LEU A 11 -9.35 -1.10 4.75
N ALA A 12 -9.72 0.03 5.38
CA ALA A 12 -10.76 0.05 6.40
C ALA A 12 -12.11 -0.45 5.88
N LYS A 13 -12.50 0.00 4.67
CA LYS A 13 -13.72 -0.43 4.01
C LYS A 13 -13.69 -1.92 3.61
N ASP A 14 -12.56 -2.38 3.08
CA ASP A 14 -12.37 -3.78 2.70
C ASP A 14 -12.46 -4.68 3.95
N LEU A 15 -11.86 -4.28 5.07
CA LEU A 15 -11.96 -5.00 6.34
C LEU A 15 -13.38 -5.01 6.91
N GLU A 16 -14.13 -3.92 6.78
CA GLU A 16 -15.54 -3.87 7.21
C GLU A 16 -16.37 -4.90 6.43
N GLN A 17 -16.18 -4.97 5.11
CA GLN A 17 -16.86 -5.95 4.27
C GLN A 17 -16.47 -7.39 4.64
N VAL A 18 -15.18 -7.67 4.82
CA VAL A 18 -14.69 -8.98 5.27
C VAL A 18 -15.30 -9.37 6.62
N THR A 19 -15.42 -8.40 7.53
CA THR A 19 -16.04 -8.61 8.85
C THR A 19 -17.49 -9.02 8.72
N GLN A 20 -18.26 -8.30 7.90
CA GLN A 20 -19.68 -8.58 7.68
C GLN A 20 -19.87 -9.97 7.06
N SER A 21 -19.11 -10.29 5.99
CA SER A 21 -19.17 -11.60 5.35
C SER A 21 -18.80 -12.74 6.30
N TYR A 22 -17.70 -12.58 7.05
CA TYR A 22 -17.23 -13.60 7.98
C TYR A 22 -18.29 -13.94 9.04
N PHE A 23 -18.90 -12.95 9.67
CA PHE A 23 -19.93 -13.23 10.67
C PHE A 23 -21.24 -13.73 10.06
N ALA A 24 -21.65 -13.21 8.90
CA ALA A 24 -22.84 -13.71 8.20
C ALA A 24 -22.73 -15.22 7.91
N GLU A 25 -21.59 -15.67 7.40
CA GLU A 25 -21.29 -17.08 7.09
C GLU A 25 -21.20 -17.98 8.33
N ASN A 26 -20.97 -17.40 9.51
CA ASN A 26 -20.77 -18.13 10.77
C ASN A 26 -21.91 -17.95 11.79
N THR A 27 -22.98 -17.24 11.45
CA THR A 27 -24.11 -16.88 12.35
C THR A 27 -24.81 -18.12 12.96
N GLY A 28 -24.68 -19.30 12.36
CA GLY A 28 -25.23 -20.57 12.84
C GLY A 28 -24.19 -21.63 13.24
N SER A 29 -22.93 -21.25 13.40
CA SER A 29 -21.84 -22.19 13.68
C SER A 29 -22.00 -22.82 15.08
N LEU A 30 -21.85 -24.14 15.16
CA LEU A 30 -21.78 -24.89 16.43
C LEU A 30 -20.42 -24.77 17.13
N GLN A 31 -19.47 -24.04 16.54
CA GLN A 31 -18.14 -23.84 17.12
C GLN A 31 -18.16 -22.87 18.30
N SER A 32 -17.26 -23.09 19.26
CA SER A 32 -17.12 -22.16 20.39
C SER A 32 -16.73 -20.75 19.91
N LEU A 33 -17.24 -19.72 20.58
CA LEU A 33 -16.94 -18.32 20.29
C LEU A 33 -15.44 -18.00 20.30
N LEU A 34 -14.65 -18.74 21.09
CA LEU A 34 -13.19 -18.59 21.12
C LEU A 34 -12.55 -19.02 19.80
N VAL A 35 -13.01 -20.12 19.21
CA VAL A 35 -12.50 -20.62 17.92
C VAL A 35 -12.87 -19.64 16.80
N LEU A 36 -14.12 -19.18 16.76
CA LEU A 36 -14.57 -18.17 15.79
C LEU A 36 -13.76 -16.88 15.91
N ARG A 37 -13.47 -16.43 17.14
CA ARG A 37 -12.67 -15.23 17.36
C ARG A 37 -11.24 -15.38 16.87
N GLU A 38 -10.57 -16.49 17.16
CA GLU A 38 -9.18 -16.68 16.69
C GLU A 38 -9.12 -16.86 15.18
N ALA A 39 -10.08 -17.58 14.58
CA ALA A 39 -10.18 -17.70 13.13
C ALA A 39 -10.43 -16.34 12.46
N TYR A 40 -11.34 -15.52 12.98
CA TYR A 40 -11.58 -14.16 12.50
C TYR A 40 -10.31 -13.30 12.52
N LYS A 41 -9.53 -13.34 13.61
CA LYS A 41 -8.26 -12.61 13.68
C LYS A 41 -7.29 -13.04 12.59
N VAL A 42 -7.22 -14.34 12.29
CA VAL A 42 -6.36 -14.86 11.22
C VAL A 42 -6.82 -14.33 9.87
N THR A 43 -8.12 -14.37 9.59
CA THR A 43 -8.71 -13.80 8.36
C THR A 43 -8.37 -12.32 8.20
N VAL A 44 -8.66 -11.50 9.21
CA VAL A 44 -8.35 -10.05 9.18
C VAL A 44 -6.86 -9.78 8.98
N ARG A 45 -5.99 -10.56 9.64
CA ARG A 45 -4.54 -10.44 9.44
C ARG A 45 -4.13 -10.79 8.01
N GLY A 46 -4.72 -11.85 7.44
CA GLY A 46 -4.49 -12.25 6.05
C GLY A 46 -4.83 -11.13 5.07
N GLU A 47 -5.99 -10.50 5.25
CA GLU A 47 -6.44 -9.38 4.41
C GLU A 47 -5.54 -8.15 4.52
N ILE A 48 -5.11 -7.79 5.75
CA ILE A 48 -4.15 -6.69 5.95
C ILE A 48 -2.85 -6.98 5.20
N ILE A 49 -2.31 -8.18 5.31
CA ILE A 49 -1.07 -8.58 4.63
C ILE A 49 -1.26 -8.56 3.10
N ALA A 50 -2.37 -9.09 2.61
CA ALA A 50 -2.68 -9.11 1.18
C ALA A 50 -2.80 -7.70 0.60
N GLY A 51 -3.49 -6.79 1.31
CA GLY A 51 -3.60 -5.39 0.95
C GLY A 51 -2.24 -4.68 0.89
N GLU A 52 -1.38 -4.90 1.88
CA GLU A 52 -0.02 -4.34 1.91
C GLU A 52 0.84 -4.81 0.74
N VAL A 53 0.75 -6.11 0.41
CA VAL A 53 1.45 -6.68 -0.75
C VAL A 53 0.93 -6.08 -2.05
N ALA A 54 -0.38 -5.91 -2.17
CA ALA A 54 -1.01 -5.31 -3.35
C ALA A 54 -0.59 -3.84 -3.53
N ASP A 55 -0.62 -3.05 -2.46
CA ASP A 55 -0.20 -1.64 -2.47
C ASP A 55 1.28 -1.49 -2.81
N LYS A 56 2.15 -2.35 -2.26
CA LYS A 56 3.57 -2.39 -2.62
C LYS A 56 3.75 -2.66 -4.12
N ARG A 57 3.09 -3.69 -4.65
CA ARG A 57 3.16 -4.03 -6.08
C ARG A 57 2.62 -2.90 -6.96
N HIS A 58 1.55 -2.24 -6.52
CA HIS A 58 0.97 -1.12 -7.26
C HIS A 58 1.94 0.06 -7.36
N ARG A 59 2.58 0.43 -6.24
CA ARG A 59 3.63 1.47 -6.22
C ARG A 59 4.81 1.13 -7.11
N GLU A 60 5.32 -0.10 -7.02
CA GLU A 60 6.44 -0.55 -7.85
C GLU A 60 6.10 -0.47 -9.35
N LYS A 61 4.90 -0.93 -9.73
CA LYS A 61 4.41 -0.79 -11.11
C LYS A 61 4.28 0.67 -11.54
N ARG A 62 3.80 1.56 -10.66
CA ARG A 62 3.66 2.98 -10.99
C ARG A 62 5.01 3.64 -11.19
N LEU A 63 5.99 3.38 -10.31
CA LEU A 63 7.35 3.90 -10.44
C LEU A 63 8.01 3.45 -11.75
N ALA A 64 7.95 2.15 -12.08
CA ALA A 64 8.52 1.64 -13.33
C ALA A 64 7.88 2.29 -14.58
N LYS A 65 6.57 2.54 -14.53
CA LYS A 65 5.86 3.24 -15.60
C LYS A 65 6.35 4.69 -15.73
N LEU A 66 6.47 5.41 -14.60
CA LEU A 66 6.95 6.79 -14.58
C LEU A 66 8.41 6.90 -15.06
N GLU A 67 9.28 5.95 -14.71
CA GLU A 67 10.67 5.88 -15.21
C GLU A 67 10.71 5.71 -16.73
N THR A 68 9.84 4.84 -17.26
CA THR A 68 9.69 4.63 -18.70
C THR A 68 9.20 5.91 -19.39
N GLU A 69 8.17 6.55 -18.84
CA GLU A 69 7.61 7.81 -19.36
C GLU A 69 8.67 8.92 -19.37
N LEU A 70 9.45 9.07 -18.29
CA LEU A 70 10.54 10.04 -18.22
C LEU A 70 11.62 9.78 -19.27
N THR A 71 12.03 8.52 -19.43
CA THR A 71 13.02 8.13 -20.44
C THR A 71 12.56 8.52 -21.85
N VAL A 72 11.29 8.24 -22.18
CA VAL A 72 10.71 8.59 -23.48
C VAL A 72 10.65 10.11 -23.68
N LEU A 73 10.23 10.85 -22.65
CA LEU A 73 10.14 12.31 -22.72
C LEU A 73 11.53 12.97 -22.84
N GLU A 74 12.54 12.44 -22.16
CA GLU A 74 13.93 12.91 -22.24
C GLU A 74 14.51 12.72 -23.65
N GLN A 75 14.28 11.54 -24.26
CA GLN A 75 14.66 11.29 -25.64
C GLN A 75 13.93 12.22 -26.63
N ARG A 76 12.63 12.45 -26.40
CA ARG A 76 11.84 13.36 -27.23
C ARG A 76 12.31 14.80 -27.10
N TYR A 77 12.62 15.26 -25.89
CA TYR A 77 13.13 16.61 -25.65
C TYR A 77 14.51 16.82 -26.28
N ALA A 78 15.38 15.80 -26.26
CA ALA A 78 16.69 15.86 -26.88
C ALA A 78 16.62 16.05 -28.41
N THR A 79 15.59 15.49 -29.06
CA THR A 79 15.40 15.62 -30.51
C THR A 79 14.54 16.83 -30.90
N HIS A 80 13.56 17.18 -30.07
CA HIS A 80 12.60 18.26 -30.33
C HIS A 80 12.32 19.02 -29.02
N PRO A 81 13.20 19.96 -28.62
CA PRO A 81 13.05 20.66 -27.35
C PRO A 81 11.91 21.67 -27.42
N THR A 82 10.75 21.29 -26.88
CA THR A 82 9.58 22.17 -26.76
C THR A 82 9.22 22.42 -25.30
N PRO A 83 8.63 23.58 -24.98
CA PRO A 83 8.13 23.88 -23.63
C PRO A 83 7.12 22.84 -23.13
N ASP A 84 6.28 22.31 -24.02
CA ASP A 84 5.27 21.30 -23.66
C ASP A 84 5.90 20.00 -23.17
N ILE A 85 6.92 19.50 -23.86
CA ILE A 85 7.63 18.27 -23.43
C ILE A 85 8.35 18.53 -22.10
N LYS A 86 8.96 19.71 -21.94
CA LYS A 86 9.60 20.09 -20.67
C LYS A 86 8.59 20.14 -19.50
N ASN A 87 7.40 20.66 -19.74
CA ASN A 87 6.34 20.71 -18.74
C ASN A 87 5.84 19.30 -18.37
N GLN A 88 5.65 18.42 -19.37
CA GLN A 88 5.31 17.02 -19.14
C GLN A 88 6.39 16.31 -18.31
N MET A 89 7.67 16.50 -18.62
CA MET A 89 8.78 15.95 -17.83
C MET A 89 8.71 16.40 -16.37
N ASN A 90 8.49 17.69 -16.12
CA ASN A 90 8.40 18.20 -14.77
C ASN A 90 7.23 17.60 -13.99
N GLN A 91 6.06 17.47 -14.63
CA GLN A 91 4.88 16.83 -14.03
C GLN A 91 5.15 15.35 -13.70
N THR A 92 5.72 14.60 -14.64
CA THR A 92 6.06 13.18 -14.41
C THR A 92 7.13 13.03 -13.31
N ARG A 93 8.10 13.94 -13.21
CA ARG A 93 9.10 13.95 -12.12
C ARG A 93 8.46 14.26 -10.77
N GLU A 94 7.54 15.22 -10.73
CA GLU A 94 6.81 15.55 -9.51
C GLU A 94 6.01 14.33 -9.02
N GLU A 95 5.29 13.66 -9.92
CA GLU A 95 4.57 12.45 -9.56
C GLU A 95 5.50 11.31 -9.10
N TYR A 96 6.64 11.11 -9.79
CA TYR A 96 7.65 10.15 -9.38
C TYR A 96 8.16 10.42 -7.96
N ASN A 97 8.41 11.69 -7.63
CA ASN A 97 8.86 12.10 -6.31
C ASN A 97 7.79 11.83 -5.25
N VAL A 98 6.51 12.11 -5.54
CA VAL A 98 5.40 11.82 -4.62
C VAL A 98 5.32 10.33 -4.30
N VAL A 99 5.35 9.46 -5.33
CA VAL A 99 5.28 7.99 -5.12
C VAL A 99 6.53 7.48 -4.39
N THR A 100 7.70 8.06 -4.66
CA THR A 100 8.95 7.72 -3.98
C THR A 100 8.95 8.13 -2.50
N GLN A 101 8.45 9.33 -2.19
CA GLN A 101 8.28 9.79 -0.81
C GLN A 101 7.33 8.89 -0.04
N ASP A 102 6.21 8.47 -0.62
CA ASP A 102 5.29 7.51 0.00
C ASP A 102 6.00 6.18 0.33
N LYS A 103 6.80 5.66 -0.62
CA LYS A 103 7.60 4.44 -0.39
C LYS A 103 8.59 4.61 0.76
N LEU A 104 9.28 5.74 0.85
CA LEU A 104 10.26 6.01 1.92
C LEU A 104 9.59 6.13 3.29
N LEU A 105 8.41 6.76 3.38
CA LEU A 105 7.65 6.86 4.62
C LEU A 105 7.25 5.48 5.15
N VAL A 106 6.81 4.57 4.27
CA VAL A 106 6.51 3.18 4.64
C VAL A 106 7.76 2.46 5.16
N GLN A 107 8.89 2.59 4.47
CA GLN A 107 10.16 1.95 4.90
C GLN A 107 10.65 2.49 6.24
N LEU A 108 10.53 3.80 6.48
CA LEU A 108 10.88 4.42 7.74
C LEU A 108 10.00 3.90 8.89
N ALA A 109 8.69 3.79 8.66
CA ALA A 109 7.77 3.23 9.63
C ALA A 109 8.15 1.77 10.00
N ASP A 110 8.48 0.95 9.02
CA ASP A 110 8.92 -0.43 9.24
C ASP A 110 10.23 -0.51 10.04
N ALA A 111 11.20 0.36 9.74
CA ALA A 111 12.49 0.43 10.45
C ALA A 111 12.34 0.87 11.92
N LEU A 112 11.51 1.87 12.19
CA LEU A 112 11.18 2.31 13.55
C LEU A 112 10.51 1.19 14.37
N HIS A 113 9.70 0.35 13.73
CA HIS A 113 9.08 -0.80 14.38
C HIS A 113 10.04 -1.98 14.61
N ALA A 114 11.07 -2.15 13.78
CA ALA A 114 12.10 -3.16 13.98
C ALA A 114 13.01 -2.79 15.16
N SER A 115 13.46 -1.53 15.24
CA SER A 115 14.32 -1.03 16.32
C SER A 115 13.63 -1.02 17.70
N GLY A 116 12.34 -0.68 17.77
CA GLY A 116 11.58 -0.72 19.03
C GLY A 116 11.37 -2.13 19.62
N ARG A 117 11.57 -3.20 18.84
CA ARG A 117 11.50 -4.59 19.32
C ARG A 117 12.82 -5.08 19.93
N GLN A 118 13.96 -4.53 19.53
CA GLN A 118 15.28 -4.92 20.05
C GLN A 118 15.57 -4.37 21.46
N HIS A 119 14.86 -3.33 21.90
CA HIS A 119 14.99 -2.78 23.26
C HIS A 119 14.04 -3.40 24.30
N ARG A 120 13.23 -4.39 23.92
CA ARG A 120 12.29 -5.09 24.82
C ARG A 120 12.64 -6.57 25.07
N SER A 121 13.78 -7.03 24.56
CA SER A 121 14.33 -8.37 24.79
C SER A 121 15.39 -8.35 25.87
#